data_AF-A0AA39U369-F1
#
_entry.id   AF-A0AA39U369-F1
#
_cell.length_a   1.000
_cell.length_b   1.000
_cell.length_c   1.000
_cell.angle_alpha   90.00
_cell.angle_beta   90.00
_cell.angle_gamma   90.00
#
_symmetry.space_group_name_H-M   'P 1'
#
loop_
_entity.id
_entity.type
_entity.pdbx_description
1 polymer ?
#
loop_
_entity_poly.entity_id
_entity_poly.type
_entity_poly.pdbx_seq_one_letter_code
_entity_poly.pdbx_strand_id
1 'polypeptide(L)'
;MENLPTHSSSSRARGRGGSTLTTKNHKKKKREITDGISADPIITLTVPPSTAKIAIRDPKCIGSYNWVDSPSPTILVPGSPRIWRNKPIPFTIRPDSGNHFCDQNGYRLPSTPLLPILVAIDEMAARTEIPIDWPSVDFIIDRNGLRKLSNWVSGKKQSFRIDLQLAGTKTVLCNRWEPKSRLRVFGGYGYNFEDAMTHAAPGCERSSAGNHRIVTYDLSGLKMVVRYEVDACHVPHNIPSTSIDERSSQLTLMTTLSESTTSTHAVDQSTSLIVIHAGKPVANESVVELTTMKDTAGRLKAKYQQLYFSQTPELIIGLHHNGRFTDVQRRTIESMAFFEDSVQRGLATLGNALRDIQNLAVNSGREGRLSLIGKDRDLLVYERSSAASCLPEIYLKRFVISG
;
A
#
# COMPACT_ATOMS: atom_id res chain seq x y z
N MET A 1 3.34 59.79 -42.30
CA MET A 1 4.02 58.54 -42.67
C MET A 1 3.32 57.42 -41.94
N GLU A 2 2.62 56.59 -42.73
CA GLU A 2 2.34 55.14 -42.60
C GLU A 2 2.26 54.53 -41.19
N ASN A 3 1.33 53.65 -40.83
CA ASN A 3 0.14 53.05 -41.42
C ASN A 3 -0.54 52.25 -40.27
N LEU A 4 -1.87 52.15 -40.32
CA LEU A 4 -2.84 51.39 -39.48
C LEU A 4 -2.56 49.86 -39.37
N PRO A 5 -3.33 49.00 -38.63
CA PRO A 5 -4.70 49.12 -38.04
C PRO A 5 -4.86 48.59 -36.58
N THR A 6 -5.83 48.94 -35.72
CA THR A 6 -7.32 48.96 -35.68
C THR A 6 -8.07 47.61 -35.60
N HIS A 7 -8.96 47.54 -34.58
CA HIS A 7 -10.16 46.69 -34.39
C HIS A 7 -9.95 45.22 -33.95
N SER A 8 -10.77 44.61 -33.09
CA SER A 8 -12.12 44.94 -32.60
C SER A 8 -12.40 44.32 -31.22
N SER A 9 -13.30 44.98 -30.51
CA SER A 9 -13.99 44.54 -29.30
C SER A 9 -15.28 43.76 -29.61
N SER A 10 -15.76 43.04 -28.59
CA SER A 10 -17.11 42.47 -28.44
C SER A 10 -17.31 41.11 -29.14
N SER A 11 -18.18 40.21 -28.71
CA SER A 11 -19.25 40.28 -27.73
C SER A 11 -19.64 38.85 -27.33
N ARG A 12 -20.40 38.76 -26.24
CA ARG A 12 -21.10 37.58 -25.74
C ARG A 12 -21.86 36.82 -26.83
N ALA A 13 -21.69 35.50 -26.87
CA ALA A 13 -22.72 34.58 -27.37
C ALA A 13 -23.02 33.52 -26.31
N ARG A 14 -24.23 33.60 -25.75
CA ARG A 14 -24.84 32.58 -24.90
C ARG A 14 -25.23 31.39 -25.80
N GLY A 15 -24.56 30.25 -25.60
CA GLY A 15 -25.06 28.94 -26.05
C GLY A 15 -25.81 28.27 -24.92
N ARG A 16 -27.15 28.24 -25.02
CA ARG A 16 -28.05 27.40 -24.21
C ARG A 16 -28.07 26.00 -24.82
N GLY A 17 -27.96 24.97 -23.97
CA GLY A 17 -28.32 23.59 -24.31
C GLY A 17 -27.23 22.58 -23.99
N GLY A 18 -27.42 21.80 -22.93
CA GLY A 18 -26.51 20.70 -22.60
C GLY A 18 -26.63 20.25 -21.15
N SER A 19 -27.62 19.39 -20.91
CA SER A 19 -27.84 18.53 -19.74
C SER A 19 -26.87 18.69 -18.57
N THR A 20 -27.36 19.31 -17.49
CA THR A 20 -26.70 19.27 -16.18
C THR A 20 -26.82 17.84 -15.64
N LEU A 21 -25.87 16.97 -15.99
CA LEU A 21 -25.64 15.74 -15.24
C LEU A 21 -25.12 16.15 -13.87
N THR A 22 -26.07 16.39 -12.96
CA THR A 22 -25.81 16.46 -11.53
C THR A 22 -25.13 15.16 -11.13
N THR A 23 -23.82 15.18 -10.96
CA THR A 23 -23.09 14.12 -10.29
C THR A 23 -23.58 14.11 -8.84
N LYS A 24 -24.66 13.36 -8.59
CA LYS A 24 -25.15 13.09 -7.26
C LYS A 24 -24.01 12.42 -6.52
N ASN A 25 -23.28 13.20 -5.73
CA ASN A 25 -22.22 12.75 -4.85
C ASN A 25 -22.86 11.88 -3.77
N HIS A 26 -23.17 10.62 -4.09
CA HIS A 26 -23.64 9.63 -3.13
C HIS A 26 -22.47 9.40 -2.18
N LYS A 27 -22.46 10.11 -1.05
CA LYS A 27 -21.63 9.74 0.09
C LYS A 27 -21.98 8.29 0.42
N LYS A 28 -21.18 7.33 -0.05
CA LYS A 28 -21.34 5.93 0.33
C LYS A 28 -21.38 5.88 1.85
N LYS A 29 -22.50 5.39 2.40
CA LYS A 29 -22.71 5.25 3.83
C LYS A 29 -21.54 4.47 4.42
N LYS A 30 -21.12 4.82 5.64
CA LYS A 30 -20.12 4.03 6.38
C LYS A 30 -20.64 2.59 6.45
N ARG A 31 -19.80 1.64 6.07
CA ARG A 31 -20.11 0.21 6.18
C ARG A 31 -19.96 -0.23 7.63
N GLU A 32 -20.86 -1.08 8.10
CA GLU A 32 -20.72 -1.69 9.41
C GLU A 32 -19.81 -2.91 9.33
N ILE A 33 -19.04 -3.16 10.38
CA ILE A 33 -18.00 -4.21 10.38
C ILE A 33 -18.61 -5.62 10.14
N THR A 34 -19.88 -5.78 10.49
CA THR A 34 -20.69 -7.00 10.32
C THR A 34 -21.47 -7.04 9.01
N ASP A 35 -21.23 -6.14 8.06
CA ASP A 35 -21.92 -6.17 6.77
C ASP A 35 -21.55 -7.43 5.96
N GLY A 36 -22.54 -8.22 5.55
CA GLY A 36 -22.36 -9.37 4.63
C GLY A 36 -21.64 -10.58 5.24
N ILE A 37 -21.82 -10.81 6.54
CA ILE A 37 -21.35 -12.00 7.27
C ILE A 37 -22.48 -12.64 8.07
N SER A 38 -22.25 -13.85 8.57
CA SER A 38 -23.17 -14.58 9.46
C SER A 38 -23.51 -13.78 10.72
N ALA A 39 -24.67 -14.05 11.32
CA ALA A 39 -25.12 -13.38 12.54
C ALA A 39 -24.20 -13.70 13.73
N ASP A 40 -23.82 -14.97 13.86
CA ASP A 40 -22.97 -15.48 14.93
C ASP A 40 -21.59 -15.89 14.40
N PRO A 41 -20.53 -15.78 15.23
CA PRO A 41 -19.22 -16.29 14.88
C PRO A 41 -19.23 -17.82 14.89
N ILE A 42 -18.55 -18.42 13.91
CA ILE A 42 -18.38 -19.89 13.85
C ILE A 42 -17.33 -20.38 14.84
N ILE A 43 -16.31 -19.56 15.14
CA ILE A 43 -15.29 -19.86 16.15
C ILE A 43 -14.67 -18.56 16.67
N THR A 44 -14.18 -18.60 17.92
CA THR A 44 -13.30 -17.57 18.47
C THR A 44 -11.88 -18.14 18.57
N LEU A 45 -10.92 -17.50 17.89
CA LEU A 45 -9.52 -17.89 17.96
C LEU A 45 -8.90 -17.43 19.28
N THR A 46 -8.23 -18.36 19.96
CA THR A 46 -7.38 -18.06 21.12
C THR A 46 -5.98 -17.67 20.66
N VAL A 47 -5.31 -16.81 21.42
CA VAL A 47 -3.92 -16.44 21.14
C VAL A 47 -2.99 -17.64 21.43
N PRO A 48 -2.30 -18.21 20.43
CA PRO A 48 -1.48 -19.41 20.64
C PRO A 48 -0.13 -19.06 21.30
N PRO A 49 0.15 -19.51 22.54
CA PRO A 49 1.38 -19.13 23.23
C PRO A 49 2.62 -19.58 22.46
N SER A 50 3.65 -18.75 22.46
CA SER A 50 4.95 -19.10 21.88
C SER A 50 6.06 -18.29 22.54
N THR A 51 7.21 -18.92 22.75
CA THR A 51 8.44 -18.30 23.26
C THR A 51 9.58 -18.38 22.25
N ALA A 52 9.33 -18.91 21.05
CA ALA A 52 10.32 -18.98 19.99
C ALA A 52 10.80 -17.58 19.59
N LYS A 53 12.05 -17.46 19.13
CA LYS A 53 12.50 -16.24 18.47
C LYS A 53 12.27 -16.38 16.97
N ILE A 54 11.60 -15.40 16.36
CA ILE A 54 11.28 -15.42 14.93
C ILE A 54 11.96 -14.23 14.27
N ALA A 55 12.66 -14.52 13.18
CA ALA A 55 13.18 -13.49 12.28
C ALA A 55 12.47 -13.61 10.92
N ILE A 56 12.26 -12.48 10.27
CA ILE A 56 11.98 -12.45 8.84
C ILE A 56 13.26 -12.88 8.11
N ARG A 57 13.12 -13.83 7.16
CA ARG A 57 14.26 -14.32 6.37
C ARG A 57 14.04 -14.08 4.88
N ASP A 58 15.15 -13.88 4.18
CA ASP A 58 15.21 -13.71 2.73
C ASP A 58 14.24 -12.65 2.15
N PRO A 59 14.19 -11.42 2.71
CA PRO A 59 13.31 -10.38 2.21
C PRO A 59 13.72 -9.93 0.81
N LYS A 60 12.76 -9.93 -0.12
CA LYS A 60 12.96 -9.51 -1.51
C LYS A 60 11.78 -8.67 -1.97
N CYS A 61 12.05 -7.56 -2.66
CA CYS A 61 11.01 -6.84 -3.38
C CYS A 61 10.75 -7.53 -4.72
N ILE A 62 9.52 -7.96 -4.94
CA ILE A 62 9.12 -8.75 -6.12
C ILE A 62 8.11 -8.02 -7.01
N GLY A 63 7.61 -6.87 -6.55
CA GLY A 63 6.67 -6.07 -7.32
C GLY A 63 6.53 -4.67 -6.73
N SER A 64 6.16 -3.69 -7.55
CA SER A 64 5.70 -2.39 -7.08
C SER A 64 4.80 -1.72 -8.11
N TYR A 65 4.00 -0.78 -7.65
CA TYR A 65 3.16 0.03 -8.53
C TYR A 65 2.70 1.34 -7.89
N ASN A 66 2.27 2.29 -8.72
CA ASN A 66 1.57 3.49 -8.30
C ASN A 66 0.19 3.55 -8.93
N TRP A 67 -0.82 4.04 -8.21
CA TRP A 67 -2.12 4.36 -8.82
C TRP A 67 -2.10 5.70 -9.53
N VAL A 68 -2.76 5.81 -10.68
CA VAL A 68 -3.00 7.06 -11.40
C VAL A 68 -4.42 7.57 -11.11
N ASP A 69 -4.61 8.89 -11.07
CA ASP A 69 -5.96 9.46 -10.98
C ASP A 69 -6.61 9.44 -12.36
N SER A 70 -7.29 8.34 -12.65
CA SER A 70 -7.93 8.06 -13.93
C SER A 70 -9.36 7.57 -13.69
N PRO A 71 -10.31 7.84 -14.61
CA PRO A 71 -11.65 7.25 -14.55
C PRO A 71 -11.63 5.72 -14.60
N SER A 72 -10.68 5.15 -15.35
CA SER A 72 -10.45 3.71 -15.42
C SER A 72 -9.38 3.29 -14.40
N PRO A 73 -9.46 2.09 -13.80
CA PRO A 73 -8.39 1.57 -12.95
C PRO A 73 -7.08 1.53 -13.73
N THR A 74 -6.09 2.32 -13.30
CA THR A 74 -4.80 2.45 -14.00
C THR A 74 -3.65 2.50 -13.00
N ILE A 75 -2.65 1.66 -13.21
CA ILE A 75 -1.42 1.61 -12.42
C ILE A 75 -0.18 1.86 -13.29
N LEU A 76 0.84 2.45 -12.68
CA LEU A 76 2.19 2.52 -13.21
C LEU A 76 2.99 1.32 -12.67
N VAL A 77 3.68 0.57 -13.52
CA VAL A 77 4.52 -0.58 -13.11
C VAL A 77 5.92 -0.45 -13.72
N PRO A 78 7.00 -0.53 -12.94
CA PRO A 78 7.04 -0.73 -11.48
C PRO A 78 6.55 0.49 -10.68
N GLY A 79 6.34 1.63 -11.34
CA GLY A 79 6.20 2.90 -10.65
C GLY A 79 7.47 3.23 -9.84
N SER A 80 7.37 4.24 -8.97
CA SER A 80 8.45 4.62 -8.05
C SER A 80 7.88 5.41 -6.87
N PRO A 81 8.44 5.23 -5.65
CA PRO A 81 8.21 6.14 -4.53
C PRO A 81 8.62 7.58 -4.87
N ARG A 82 8.14 8.54 -4.08
CA ARG A 82 8.58 9.93 -4.18
C ARG A 82 10.03 10.04 -3.70
N ILE A 83 10.80 10.94 -4.29
CA ILE A 83 12.23 11.12 -3.96
C ILE A 83 12.37 12.13 -2.83
N TRP A 84 13.10 11.76 -1.77
CA TRP A 84 13.43 12.62 -0.64
C TRP A 84 14.29 13.83 -1.07
N ARG A 85 13.88 15.05 -0.66
CA ARG A 85 14.51 16.32 -1.07
C ARG A 85 15.39 16.98 -0.03
N ASN A 86 15.47 16.42 1.18
CA ASN A 86 16.23 16.96 2.31
C ASN A 86 16.14 18.49 2.44
N LYS A 87 14.93 19.05 2.40
CA LYS A 87 14.70 20.49 2.42
C LYS A 87 15.31 21.14 3.68
N PRO A 88 15.96 22.32 3.57
CA PRO A 88 16.49 23.03 4.72
C PRO A 88 15.41 23.37 5.77
N ILE A 89 15.80 23.26 7.04
CA ILE A 89 15.02 23.66 8.22
C ILE A 89 15.49 25.03 8.74
N PRO A 90 14.61 25.82 9.40
CA PRO A 90 13.21 25.54 9.66
C PRO A 90 12.30 25.86 8.46
N PHE A 91 11.16 25.19 8.37
CA PHE A 91 10.09 25.55 7.44
C PHE A 91 8.71 25.36 8.08
N THR A 92 7.69 25.97 7.49
CA THR A 92 6.31 25.89 7.99
C THR A 92 5.38 25.37 6.91
N ILE A 93 4.48 24.47 7.28
CA ILE A 93 3.42 23.93 6.40
C ILE A 93 2.05 24.11 7.04
N ARG A 94 1.02 24.09 6.20
CA ARG A 94 -0.37 24.11 6.65
C ARG A 94 -0.75 22.74 7.24
N PRO A 95 -1.75 22.67 8.14
CA PRO A 95 -2.28 21.41 8.59
C PRO A 95 -2.88 20.58 7.43
N ASP A 96 -2.88 19.26 7.58
CA ASP A 96 -3.45 18.36 6.58
C ASP A 96 -4.95 18.60 6.44
N SER A 97 -5.45 18.52 5.20
CA SER A 97 -6.86 18.66 4.90
C SER A 97 -7.22 17.90 3.62
N GLY A 98 -8.47 17.46 3.52
CA GLY A 98 -8.98 16.82 2.30
C GLY A 98 -9.28 15.35 2.51
N ASN A 99 -9.30 14.57 1.43
CA ASN A 99 -9.72 13.17 1.43
C ASN A 99 -8.56 12.26 1.02
N HIS A 100 -8.04 11.48 1.96
CA HIS A 100 -6.94 10.55 1.74
C HIS A 100 -7.42 9.12 1.67
N PHE A 101 -6.78 8.29 0.85
CA PHE A 101 -7.08 6.87 0.79
C PHE A 101 -6.54 6.19 2.03
N CYS A 102 -7.40 5.47 2.75
CA CYS A 102 -6.92 4.46 3.68
C CYS A 102 -6.84 3.10 3.01
N ASP A 103 -7.66 2.81 1.99
CA ASP A 103 -7.60 1.59 1.18
C ASP A 103 -7.80 1.96 -0.30
N GLN A 104 -6.70 2.16 -1.02
CA GLN A 104 -6.73 2.63 -2.40
C GLN A 104 -7.13 1.52 -3.37
N ASN A 105 -6.68 0.28 -3.15
CA ASN A 105 -7.05 -0.87 -3.97
C ASN A 105 -8.54 -1.15 -3.86
N GLY A 106 -9.09 -1.21 -2.64
CA GLY A 106 -10.54 -1.37 -2.44
C GLY A 106 -11.37 -0.19 -2.94
N TYR A 107 -10.78 1.00 -3.12
CA TYR A 107 -11.46 2.13 -3.78
C TYR A 107 -11.45 2.01 -5.30
N ARG A 108 -10.28 1.79 -5.89
CA ARG A 108 -10.06 1.84 -7.35
C ARG A 108 -10.54 0.55 -8.03
N LEU A 109 -10.45 -0.59 -7.34
CA LEU A 109 -10.81 -1.89 -7.87
C LEU A 109 -11.53 -2.75 -6.81
N PRO A 110 -12.76 -2.36 -6.40
CA PRO A 110 -13.46 -2.97 -5.26
C PRO A 110 -13.84 -4.45 -5.46
N SER A 111 -14.03 -4.91 -6.70
CA SER A 111 -14.39 -6.30 -7.01
C SER A 111 -13.20 -7.25 -6.88
N THR A 112 -11.98 -6.79 -7.18
CA THR A 112 -10.77 -7.63 -7.18
C THR A 112 -9.56 -6.87 -6.60
N PRO A 113 -9.64 -6.42 -5.32
CA PRO A 113 -8.66 -5.50 -4.72
C PRO A 113 -7.24 -6.07 -4.63
N LEU A 114 -7.06 -7.39 -4.74
CA LEU A 114 -5.73 -8.01 -4.76
C LEU A 114 -5.12 -8.13 -6.16
N LEU A 115 -5.89 -7.92 -7.24
CA LEU A 115 -5.41 -8.06 -8.62
C LEU A 115 -4.17 -7.22 -8.93
N PRO A 116 -4.06 -5.93 -8.51
CA PRO A 116 -2.88 -5.12 -8.77
C PRO A 116 -1.58 -5.72 -8.21
N ILE A 117 -1.66 -6.55 -7.16
CA ILE A 117 -0.50 -7.22 -6.57
C ILE A 117 0.08 -8.23 -7.58
N LEU A 118 -0.78 -9.12 -8.10
CA LEU A 118 -0.35 -10.17 -9.02
C LEU A 118 0.10 -9.58 -10.36
N VAL A 119 -0.65 -8.61 -10.89
CA VAL A 119 -0.30 -7.94 -12.15
C VAL A 119 1.04 -7.23 -12.05
N ALA A 120 1.30 -6.48 -10.99
CA ALA A 120 2.59 -5.78 -10.83
C ALA A 120 3.77 -6.76 -10.73
N ILE A 121 3.58 -7.91 -10.05
CA ILE A 121 4.61 -8.96 -9.99
C ILE A 121 4.87 -9.54 -11.38
N ASP A 122 3.84 -9.91 -12.14
CA ASP A 122 4.02 -10.52 -13.46
C ASP A 122 4.73 -9.58 -14.43
N GLU A 123 4.30 -8.33 -14.48
CA GLU A 123 4.83 -7.31 -15.38
C GLU A 123 6.30 -6.99 -15.07
N MET A 124 6.72 -7.13 -13.81
CA MET A 124 8.12 -7.03 -13.42
C MET A 124 8.89 -8.32 -13.69
N ALA A 125 8.32 -9.49 -13.38
CA ALA A 125 8.95 -10.79 -13.60
C ALA A 125 9.22 -11.05 -15.09
N ALA A 126 8.35 -10.62 -15.99
CA ALA A 126 8.56 -10.68 -17.44
C ALA A 126 9.80 -9.90 -17.90
N ARG A 127 10.30 -8.96 -17.09
CA ARG A 127 11.49 -8.14 -17.39
C ARG A 127 12.72 -8.56 -16.60
N THR A 128 12.57 -9.29 -15.49
CA THR A 128 13.66 -9.69 -14.59
C THR A 128 13.89 -11.20 -14.49
N GLU A 129 13.06 -12.02 -15.14
CA GLU A 129 13.13 -13.50 -15.16
C GLU A 129 13.09 -14.18 -13.78
N ILE A 130 12.44 -13.56 -12.78
CA ILE A 130 12.26 -14.17 -11.45
C ILE A 130 10.80 -14.63 -11.33
N PRO A 131 10.46 -15.88 -11.72
CA PRO A 131 9.10 -16.38 -11.58
C PRO A 131 8.76 -16.58 -10.10
N ILE A 132 7.52 -16.25 -9.74
CA ILE A 132 6.96 -16.62 -8.44
C ILE A 132 6.24 -17.94 -8.57
N ASP A 133 6.74 -18.92 -7.82
CA ASP A 133 6.03 -20.16 -7.54
C ASP A 133 4.85 -19.86 -6.59
N TRP A 134 3.69 -19.56 -7.19
CA TRP A 134 2.46 -19.20 -6.50
C TRP A 134 1.91 -20.32 -5.60
N PRO A 135 1.88 -21.60 -6.01
CA PRO A 135 1.45 -22.70 -5.13
C PRO A 135 2.24 -22.84 -3.83
N SER A 136 3.50 -22.39 -3.77
CA SER A 136 4.26 -22.42 -2.51
C SER A 136 3.99 -21.25 -1.58
N VAL A 137 3.33 -20.17 -2.03
CA VAL A 137 2.97 -19.01 -1.19
C VAL A 137 1.92 -19.41 -0.16
N ASP A 138 2.11 -19.01 1.10
CA ASP A 138 1.17 -19.30 2.18
C ASP A 138 0.18 -18.15 2.39
N PHE A 139 0.62 -16.91 2.27
CA PHE A 139 -0.22 -15.73 2.51
C PHE A 139 0.03 -14.62 1.49
N ILE A 140 -1.05 -14.00 1.02
CA ILE A 140 -1.02 -12.67 0.39
C ILE A 140 -1.76 -11.70 1.31
N ILE A 141 -1.05 -10.73 1.89
CA ILE A 141 -1.62 -9.85 2.92
C ILE A 141 -1.03 -8.44 2.89
N ASP A 142 -1.82 -7.44 3.26
CA ASP A 142 -1.28 -6.10 3.50
C ASP A 142 -0.46 -6.07 4.80
N ARG A 143 0.61 -5.28 4.84
CA ARG A 143 1.32 -4.94 6.09
C ARG A 143 0.37 -4.39 7.16
N ASN A 144 -0.70 -3.71 6.76
CA ASN A 144 -1.78 -3.28 7.66
C ASN A 144 -2.47 -4.47 8.36
N GLY A 145 -2.76 -5.54 7.62
CA GLY A 145 -3.35 -6.78 8.14
C GLY A 145 -2.41 -7.47 9.12
N LEU A 146 -1.13 -7.60 8.78
CA LEU A 146 -0.12 -8.14 9.70
C LEU A 146 -0.01 -7.33 11.00
N ARG A 147 -0.01 -6.00 10.90
CA ARG A 147 0.00 -5.12 12.08
C ARG A 147 -1.25 -5.33 12.95
N LYS A 148 -2.43 -5.49 12.33
CA LYS A 148 -3.69 -5.77 13.05
C LYS A 148 -3.60 -7.12 13.78
N LEU A 149 -3.22 -8.20 13.11
CA LEU A 149 -3.06 -9.51 13.74
C LEU A 149 -1.98 -9.50 14.84
N SER A 150 -0.86 -8.84 14.60
CA SER A 150 0.23 -8.69 15.56
C SER A 150 -0.18 -7.88 16.81
N ASN A 151 -1.03 -6.86 16.65
CA ASN A 151 -1.63 -6.14 17.78
C ASN A 151 -2.58 -7.03 18.60
N TRP A 152 -3.41 -7.83 17.92
CA TRP A 152 -4.33 -8.77 18.58
C TRP A 152 -3.57 -9.79 19.44
N VAL A 153 -2.57 -10.47 18.87
CA VAL A 153 -1.76 -11.43 19.65
C VAL A 153 -0.97 -10.80 20.79
N SER A 154 -0.72 -9.48 20.71
CA SER A 154 -0.11 -8.70 21.79
C SER A 154 -1.13 -8.21 22.84
N GLY A 155 -2.40 -8.64 22.75
CA GLY A 155 -3.48 -8.27 23.68
C GLY A 155 -3.97 -6.83 23.56
N LYS A 156 -3.62 -6.12 22.47
CA LYS A 156 -4.09 -4.75 22.26
C LYS A 156 -5.56 -4.75 21.86
N LYS A 157 -6.35 -3.88 22.51
CA LYS A 157 -7.74 -3.65 22.14
C LYS A 157 -7.82 -2.96 20.78
N GLN A 158 -8.49 -3.58 19.81
CA GLN A 158 -8.76 -2.93 18.53
C GLN A 158 -9.97 -3.53 17.81
N SER A 159 -10.61 -2.74 16.95
CA SER A 159 -11.65 -3.22 16.04
C SER A 159 -11.14 -3.25 14.61
N PHE A 160 -11.22 -4.40 13.96
CA PHE A 160 -10.80 -4.55 12.56
C PHE A 160 -11.46 -5.74 11.89
N ARG A 161 -11.48 -5.74 10.56
CA ARG A 161 -11.89 -6.88 9.75
C ARG A 161 -10.85 -7.20 8.68
N ILE A 162 -10.63 -8.50 8.46
CA ILE A 162 -9.86 -9.04 7.34
C ILE A 162 -10.72 -10.14 6.71
N ASP A 163 -10.99 -10.02 5.42
CA ASP A 163 -11.72 -11.05 4.68
C ASP A 163 -10.73 -12.06 4.13
N LEU A 164 -11.03 -13.35 4.28
CA LEU A 164 -10.18 -14.45 3.85
C LEU A 164 -10.83 -15.20 2.69
N GLN A 165 -9.98 -15.64 1.76
CA GLN A 165 -10.33 -16.58 0.70
C GLN A 165 -9.16 -17.54 0.50
N LEU A 166 -9.44 -18.83 0.38
CA LEU A 166 -8.44 -19.83 0.02
C LEU A 166 -8.20 -19.81 -1.50
N ALA A 167 -6.94 -19.78 -1.90
CA ALA A 167 -6.50 -20.00 -3.28
C ALA A 167 -5.58 -21.23 -3.36
N GLY A 168 -5.81 -22.08 -4.35
CA GLY A 168 -5.09 -23.36 -4.45
C GLY A 168 -5.41 -24.27 -3.27
N THR A 169 -4.37 -24.92 -2.73
CA THR A 169 -4.49 -25.87 -1.60
C THR A 169 -4.23 -25.24 -0.24
N LYS A 170 -3.43 -24.17 -0.17
CA LYS A 170 -2.97 -23.59 1.11
C LYS A 170 -2.86 -22.07 1.16
N THR A 171 -2.91 -21.37 0.03
CA THR A 171 -2.63 -19.93 0.01
C THR A 171 -3.83 -19.15 0.54
N VAL A 172 -3.64 -18.38 1.62
CA VAL A 172 -4.67 -17.52 2.17
C VAL A 172 -4.55 -16.12 1.58
N LEU A 173 -5.59 -15.71 0.86
CA LEU A 173 -5.74 -14.34 0.38
C LEU A 173 -6.42 -13.52 1.46
N CYS A 174 -5.68 -12.57 2.04
CA CYS A 174 -6.16 -11.67 3.09
C CYS A 174 -6.56 -10.33 2.47
N ASN A 175 -7.86 -10.18 2.17
CA ASN A 175 -8.39 -8.93 1.67
C ASN A 175 -8.62 -7.93 2.81
N ARG A 176 -8.14 -6.71 2.58
CA ARG A 176 -8.35 -5.61 3.52
C ARG A 176 -9.81 -5.17 3.51
N TRP A 177 -10.35 -4.98 4.71
CA TRP A 177 -11.66 -4.39 4.88
C TRP A 177 -11.56 -3.09 5.69
N GLU A 178 -12.15 -2.02 5.17
CA GLU A 178 -12.29 -0.74 5.87
C GLU A 178 -13.74 -0.25 5.80
N PRO A 179 -14.26 0.41 6.86
CA PRO A 179 -15.60 1.01 6.86
C PRO A 179 -15.81 2.05 5.76
N LYS A 180 -14.71 2.70 5.37
CA LYS A 180 -14.59 3.65 4.26
C LYS A 180 -13.24 3.43 3.62
N SER A 181 -13.13 3.57 2.31
CA SER A 181 -11.84 3.50 1.60
C SER A 181 -11.11 4.85 1.52
N ARG A 182 -11.84 5.95 1.78
CA ARG A 182 -11.29 7.30 1.95
C ARG A 182 -11.70 7.89 3.30
N LEU A 183 -10.76 8.56 3.94
CA LEU A 183 -10.99 9.30 5.17
C LEU A 183 -10.81 10.79 4.91
N ARG A 184 -11.73 11.59 5.47
CA ARG A 184 -11.56 13.04 5.50
C ARG A 184 -10.59 13.36 6.62
N VAL A 185 -9.45 13.95 6.27
CA VAL A 185 -8.42 14.37 7.21
C VAL A 185 -8.60 15.86 7.47
N PHE A 186 -8.44 16.23 8.74
CA PHE A 186 -8.43 17.62 9.17
C PHE A 186 -7.48 17.74 10.36
N GLY A 187 -6.43 18.55 10.20
CA GLY A 187 -5.35 18.66 11.18
C GLY A 187 -4.30 17.55 11.02
N GLY A 188 -3.25 17.62 11.85
CA GLY A 188 -2.02 16.87 11.58
C GLY A 188 -1.16 17.56 10.54
N TYR A 189 0.00 16.98 10.24
CA TYR A 189 1.01 17.57 9.35
C TYR A 189 1.78 16.50 8.56
N GLY A 190 1.27 15.26 8.50
CA GLY A 190 1.97 14.13 7.90
C GLY A 190 2.00 14.22 6.39
N TYR A 191 0.83 14.39 5.77
CA TYR A 191 0.71 14.42 4.31
C TYR A 191 1.40 15.64 3.70
N ASN A 192 1.16 16.82 4.28
CA ASN A 192 1.81 18.03 3.80
C ASN A 192 3.32 18.04 4.07
N PHE A 193 3.81 17.29 5.07
CA PHE A 193 5.24 17.11 5.30
C PHE A 193 5.86 16.21 4.23
N GLU A 194 5.23 15.08 3.92
CA GLU A 194 5.64 14.21 2.81
C GLU A 194 5.70 15.00 1.50
N ASP A 195 4.65 15.75 1.17
CA ASP A 195 4.61 16.59 -0.04
C ASP A 195 5.72 17.66 -0.05
N ALA A 196 5.98 18.31 1.09
CA ALA A 196 6.99 19.36 1.20
C ALA A 196 8.43 18.83 1.14
N MET A 197 8.65 17.58 1.59
CA MET A 197 9.97 16.97 1.71
C MET A 197 10.31 16.02 0.56
N THR A 198 9.42 15.84 -0.40
CA THR A 198 9.62 14.91 -1.51
C THR A 198 9.21 15.51 -2.87
N HIS A 199 9.64 14.90 -3.98
CA HIS A 199 9.10 15.17 -5.32
C HIS A 199 8.75 13.86 -6.03
N ALA A 200 7.89 13.94 -7.06
CA ALA A 200 7.58 12.79 -7.89
C ALA A 200 8.83 12.27 -8.60
N ALA A 201 9.03 10.96 -8.58
CA ALA A 201 10.09 10.34 -9.37
C ALA A 201 9.80 10.48 -10.87
N PRO A 202 10.84 10.56 -11.73
CA PRO A 202 10.68 10.64 -13.18
C PRO A 202 9.78 9.53 -13.74
N GLY A 203 8.78 9.93 -14.53
CA GLY A 203 7.78 9.03 -15.13
C GLY A 203 6.61 8.67 -14.19
N CYS A 204 6.63 9.12 -12.93
CA CYS A 204 5.57 8.90 -11.95
C CYS A 204 4.80 10.18 -11.58
N GLU A 205 4.92 11.25 -12.37
CA GLU A 205 4.29 12.57 -12.12
C GLU A 205 2.76 12.49 -12.15
N ARG A 206 2.21 11.50 -12.88
CA ARG A 206 0.76 11.22 -12.94
C ARG A 206 0.25 10.38 -11.76
N SER A 207 1.13 9.98 -10.84
CA SER A 207 0.73 9.22 -9.67
C SER A 207 -0.19 10.04 -8.77
N SER A 208 -1.24 9.39 -8.28
CA SER A 208 -2.28 9.99 -7.44
C SER A 208 -2.12 9.75 -5.94
N ALA A 209 -1.11 8.96 -5.53
CA ALA A 209 -0.84 8.60 -4.15
C ALA A 209 0.56 7.96 -4.01
N GLY A 210 0.86 7.39 -2.84
CA GLY A 210 2.10 6.67 -2.58
C GLY A 210 2.33 5.44 -3.48
N ASN A 211 3.56 4.94 -3.42
CA ASN A 211 4.00 3.75 -4.14
C ASN A 211 3.67 2.51 -3.30
N HIS A 212 3.01 1.53 -3.90
CA HIS A 212 2.75 0.24 -3.26
C HIS A 212 3.87 -0.73 -3.63
N ARG A 213 4.66 -1.15 -2.65
CA ARG A 213 5.65 -2.22 -2.80
C ARG A 213 5.08 -3.56 -2.37
N ILE A 214 5.60 -4.61 -2.99
CA ILE A 214 5.25 -5.99 -2.72
C ILE A 214 6.54 -6.74 -2.42
N VAL A 215 6.67 -7.20 -1.18
CA VAL A 215 7.83 -7.97 -0.72
C VAL A 215 7.44 -9.41 -0.46
N THR A 216 8.38 -10.31 -0.66
CA THR A 216 8.27 -11.70 -0.21
C THR A 216 9.32 -11.98 0.85
N TYR A 217 8.97 -12.81 1.82
CA TYR A 217 9.90 -13.30 2.84
C TYR A 217 9.34 -14.53 3.56
N ASP A 218 10.19 -15.23 4.29
CA ASP A 218 9.78 -16.25 5.24
C ASP A 218 9.48 -15.59 6.60
N LEU A 219 8.31 -15.90 7.16
CA LEU A 219 7.92 -15.53 8.52
C LEU A 219 7.50 -16.79 9.28
N SER A 220 8.37 -17.30 10.15
CA SER A 220 8.11 -18.55 10.89
C SER A 220 7.83 -19.72 9.93
N GLY A 221 8.61 -19.88 8.86
CA GLY A 221 8.40 -20.99 7.92
C GLY A 221 7.22 -20.80 6.97
N LEU A 222 6.49 -19.68 7.04
CA LEU A 222 5.42 -19.33 6.10
C LEU A 222 5.97 -18.40 5.03
N LYS A 223 5.76 -18.73 3.76
CA LYS A 223 6.15 -17.90 2.62
C LYS A 223 5.10 -16.80 2.43
N MET A 224 5.49 -15.59 2.81
CA MET A 224 4.62 -14.41 2.82
C MET A 224 4.81 -13.59 1.55
N VAL A 225 3.72 -13.09 0.97
CA VAL A 225 3.71 -11.98 0.01
C VAL A 225 2.97 -10.81 0.67
N VAL A 226 3.68 -9.71 0.86
CA VAL A 226 3.21 -8.58 1.68
C VAL A 226 3.22 -7.29 0.89
N ARG A 227 2.05 -6.66 0.78
CA ARG A 227 1.92 -5.32 0.18
C ARG A 227 2.01 -4.23 1.24
N TYR A 228 2.72 -3.15 0.96
CA TYR A 228 2.72 -1.94 1.78
C TYR A 228 2.93 -0.69 0.93
N GLU A 229 2.49 0.46 1.45
CA GLU A 229 2.84 1.76 0.88
C GLU A 229 4.22 2.20 1.37
N VAL A 230 5.03 2.76 0.47
CA VAL A 230 6.26 3.49 0.76
C VAL A 230 6.05 4.98 0.58
N ASP A 231 6.49 5.74 1.59
CA ASP A 231 6.40 7.21 1.60
C ASP A 231 7.43 7.83 0.64
N ALA A 232 8.70 7.40 0.72
CA ALA A 232 9.75 7.95 -0.13
C ALA A 232 10.93 7.01 -0.38
N CYS A 233 11.86 7.45 -1.22
CA CYS A 233 13.18 6.86 -1.38
C CYS A 233 14.28 7.93 -1.49
N HIS A 234 15.52 7.53 -1.21
CA HIS A 234 16.70 8.33 -1.56
C HIS A 234 16.94 8.32 -3.07
N VAL A 235 17.68 9.33 -3.55
CA VAL A 235 18.16 9.37 -4.93
C VAL A 235 19.00 8.12 -5.20
N PRO A 236 18.78 7.39 -6.30
CA PRO A 236 19.61 6.23 -6.65
C PRO A 236 21.09 6.62 -6.73
N HIS A 237 21.97 5.84 -6.07
CA HIS A 237 23.42 6.10 -5.96
C HIS A 237 24.21 6.10 -7.29
N ASN A 238 23.55 5.95 -8.45
CA ASN A 238 24.18 5.95 -9.77
C ASN A 238 24.39 7.34 -10.38
N ILE A 239 24.40 8.40 -9.57
CA ILE A 239 24.80 9.73 -10.02
C ILE A 239 26.06 10.09 -9.23
N PRO A 240 27.26 10.02 -9.84
CA PRO A 240 28.46 10.52 -9.21
C PRO A 240 28.21 11.97 -8.83
N SER A 241 28.38 12.28 -7.55
CA SER A 241 28.35 13.63 -7.02
C SER A 241 29.63 14.35 -7.48
N THR A 242 29.71 14.67 -8.76
CA THR A 242 30.66 15.64 -9.30
C THR A 242 29.85 16.82 -9.78
N SER A 243 30.09 17.96 -9.16
CA SER A 243 29.59 19.28 -9.52
C SER A 243 29.53 19.46 -11.04
N ILE A 244 28.34 19.41 -11.65
CA ILE A 244 28.00 20.00 -12.96
C ILE A 244 26.46 19.97 -13.09
N ASP A 245 25.88 21.16 -13.33
CA ASP A 245 24.53 21.48 -13.79
C ASP A 245 23.38 20.49 -13.54
N GLU A 246 22.46 20.89 -12.64
CA GLU A 246 21.12 20.29 -12.46
C GLU A 246 20.34 20.18 -13.78
N ARG A 247 20.66 20.99 -14.80
CA ARG A 247 20.03 20.98 -16.11
C ARG A 247 20.47 19.79 -16.98
N SER A 248 21.71 19.34 -16.83
CA SER A 248 22.30 18.24 -17.61
C SER A 248 21.86 16.88 -17.08
N SER A 249 21.69 16.74 -15.77
CA SER A 249 21.13 15.55 -15.13
C SER A 249 19.62 15.40 -15.42
N GLN A 250 18.87 16.50 -15.52
CA GLN A 250 17.50 16.51 -16.03
C GLN A 250 17.42 16.08 -17.51
N LEU A 251 18.39 16.48 -18.34
CA LEU A 251 18.40 16.12 -19.76
C LEU A 251 18.63 14.62 -19.98
N THR A 252 19.55 13.99 -19.23
CA THR A 252 19.78 12.52 -19.29
C THR A 252 18.59 11.72 -18.74
N LEU A 253 17.85 12.28 -17.78
CA LEU A 253 16.58 11.70 -17.32
C LEU A 253 15.48 11.78 -18.38
N MET A 254 15.43 12.86 -19.17
CA MET A 254 14.49 13.03 -20.29
C MET A 254 14.80 12.09 -21.48
N THR A 255 16.05 11.68 -21.70
CA THR A 255 16.40 10.79 -22.83
C THR A 255 15.96 9.33 -22.63
N THR A 256 15.45 8.96 -21.44
CA THR A 256 14.88 7.62 -21.16
C THR A 256 13.36 7.57 -21.12
N LEU A 257 12.69 8.52 -21.80
CA LEU A 257 11.29 8.33 -22.23
C LEU A 257 11.25 7.29 -23.36
N SER A 258 11.60 6.05 -23.04
CA SER A 258 11.19 4.89 -23.83
C SER A 258 9.67 4.97 -23.97
N GLU A 259 9.14 4.70 -25.17
CA GLU A 259 7.70 4.62 -25.42
C GLU A 259 7.03 3.85 -24.28
N SER A 260 6.15 4.53 -23.53
CA SER A 260 5.47 3.90 -22.41
C SER A 260 4.52 2.84 -22.96
N THR A 261 4.96 1.58 -22.95
CA THR A 261 4.10 0.48 -23.35
C THR A 261 2.95 0.36 -22.35
N THR A 262 1.80 -0.06 -22.85
CA THR A 262 0.60 -0.24 -22.03
C THR A 262 0.10 -1.67 -22.19
N SER A 263 -0.25 -2.32 -21.09
CA SER A 263 -0.96 -3.61 -21.11
C SER A 263 -2.31 -3.47 -20.41
N THR A 264 -3.24 -4.38 -20.70
CA THR A 264 -4.60 -4.36 -20.14
C THR A 264 -4.96 -5.73 -19.61
N HIS A 265 -5.42 -5.78 -18.37
CA HIS A 265 -5.79 -7.01 -17.67
C HIS A 265 -7.28 -6.98 -17.37
N ALA A 266 -8.03 -7.92 -17.96
CA ALA A 266 -9.48 -7.99 -17.76
C ALA A 266 -9.82 -8.36 -16.30
N VAL A 267 -10.74 -7.61 -15.70
CA VAL A 267 -11.27 -7.88 -14.36
C VAL A 267 -12.59 -8.61 -14.47
N ASP A 268 -13.48 -8.07 -15.31
CA ASP A 268 -14.77 -8.62 -15.69
C ASP A 268 -15.13 -8.14 -17.11
N GLN A 269 -16.37 -8.37 -17.55
CA GLN A 269 -16.83 -7.97 -18.90
C GLN A 269 -16.80 -6.45 -19.16
N SER A 270 -16.78 -5.64 -18.11
CA SER A 270 -16.93 -4.18 -18.16
C SER A 270 -15.74 -3.41 -17.58
N THR A 271 -14.91 -4.07 -16.79
CA THR A 271 -13.80 -3.46 -16.06
C THR A 271 -12.47 -4.12 -16.45
N SER A 272 -11.47 -3.29 -16.71
CA SER A 272 -10.09 -3.73 -16.91
C SER A 272 -9.14 -2.89 -16.06
N LEU A 273 -8.05 -3.50 -15.62
CA LEU A 273 -6.90 -2.83 -15.04
C LEU A 273 -5.90 -2.48 -16.14
N ILE A 274 -5.63 -1.20 -16.32
CA ILE A 274 -4.66 -0.70 -17.29
C ILE A 274 -3.30 -0.57 -16.60
N VAL A 275 -2.24 -1.08 -17.22
CA VAL A 275 -0.87 -0.94 -16.76
C VAL A 275 -0.12 -0.04 -17.72
N ILE A 276 0.50 1.01 -17.21
CA ILE A 276 1.44 1.85 -17.94
C ILE A 276 2.83 1.52 -17.43
N HIS A 277 3.74 1.14 -18.32
CA HIS A 277 5.13 0.89 -17.94
C HIS A 277 5.87 2.21 -17.73
N ALA A 278 6.05 2.58 -16.46
CA ALA A 278 6.67 3.84 -16.06
C ALA A 278 7.27 3.73 -14.66
N GLY A 279 8.19 4.65 -14.35
CA GLY A 279 9.03 4.58 -13.15
C GLY A 279 10.15 3.56 -13.28
N LYS A 280 10.92 3.38 -12.20
CA LYS A 280 12.05 2.45 -12.12
C LYS A 280 11.97 1.61 -10.84
N PRO A 281 12.46 0.36 -10.85
CA PRO A 281 12.63 -0.40 -9.62
C PRO A 281 13.55 0.37 -8.66
N VAL A 282 13.19 0.38 -7.38
CA VAL A 282 13.98 1.04 -6.33
C VAL A 282 14.54 -0.02 -5.38
N ALA A 283 15.84 0.02 -5.11
CA ALA A 283 16.51 -0.87 -4.16
C ALA A 283 15.88 -0.77 -2.77
N ASN A 284 15.87 -1.88 -2.01
CA ASN A 284 15.19 -1.90 -0.70
C ASN A 284 15.92 -1.01 0.32
N GLU A 285 17.23 -0.87 0.18
CA GLU A 285 18.11 -0.07 1.01
C GLU A 285 17.83 1.44 0.85
N SER A 286 17.18 1.83 -0.25
CA SER A 286 16.90 3.22 -0.57
C SER A 286 15.51 3.69 -0.13
N VAL A 287 14.61 2.79 0.30
CA VAL A 287 13.25 3.20 0.72
C VAL A 287 13.23 3.70 2.16
N VAL A 288 12.37 4.69 2.42
CA VAL A 288 12.24 5.33 3.73
C VAL A 288 10.78 5.49 4.11
N GLU A 289 10.49 5.31 5.39
CA GLU A 289 9.22 5.70 6.00
C GLU A 289 9.37 7.11 6.57
N LEU A 290 8.36 7.96 6.37
CA LEU A 290 8.29 9.30 6.88
C LEU A 290 7.27 9.37 8.04
N THR A 291 7.57 10.18 9.04
CA THR A 291 6.59 10.49 10.07
C THR A 291 6.82 11.86 10.67
N THR A 292 5.79 12.39 11.32
CA THR A 292 5.84 13.67 12.00
C THR A 292 5.48 13.51 13.47
N MET A 293 6.20 14.22 14.33
CA MET A 293 6.01 14.13 15.77
C MET A 293 6.10 15.52 16.40
N LYS A 294 5.23 15.76 17.40
CA LYS A 294 5.40 16.86 18.35
C LYS A 294 6.46 16.53 19.40
N ASP A 295 6.51 15.26 19.81
CA ASP A 295 7.47 14.68 20.76
C ASP A 295 7.68 13.18 20.43
N THR A 296 8.84 12.63 20.80
CA THR A 296 9.44 11.39 20.29
C THR A 296 9.07 10.11 21.06
N ALA A 297 8.69 10.19 22.34
CA ALA A 297 8.81 9.03 23.25
C ALA A 297 7.71 7.94 23.13
N GLY A 298 6.52 8.21 22.57
CA GLY A 298 5.40 7.24 22.60
C GLY A 298 5.12 6.47 21.31
N ARG A 299 5.52 7.00 20.16
CA ARG A 299 5.08 6.50 18.84
C ARG A 299 6.09 5.57 18.15
N LEU A 300 7.30 5.49 18.68
CA LEU A 300 8.42 4.85 18.00
C LEU A 300 8.30 3.32 17.95
N LYS A 301 7.77 2.67 19.00
CA LYS A 301 7.51 1.21 18.99
C LYS A 301 6.55 0.79 17.87
N ALA A 302 5.48 1.55 17.67
CA ALA A 302 4.51 1.27 16.62
C ALA A 302 5.10 1.49 15.22
N LYS A 303 6.13 2.35 15.09
CA LYS A 303 6.88 2.53 13.84
C LYS A 303 7.90 1.42 13.63
N TYR A 304 8.59 0.96 14.68
CA TYR A 304 9.48 -0.21 14.59
C TYR A 304 8.76 -1.44 14.00
N GLN A 305 7.58 -1.77 14.51
CA GLN A 305 6.78 -2.89 14.00
C GLN A 305 6.39 -2.70 12.53
N GLN A 306 6.19 -1.46 12.07
CA GLN A 306 5.88 -1.15 10.68
C GLN A 306 7.09 -1.40 9.79
N LEU A 307 8.25 -0.84 10.17
CA LEU A 307 9.53 -1.06 9.50
C LEU A 307 9.90 -2.54 9.43
N TYR A 308 9.65 -3.29 10.51
CA TYR A 308 9.91 -4.71 10.57
C TYR A 308 9.08 -5.49 9.55
N PHE A 309 7.76 -5.29 9.46
CA PHE A 309 6.97 -6.03 8.46
C PHE A 309 7.17 -5.57 7.02
N SER A 310 7.60 -4.32 6.80
CA SER A 310 7.91 -3.83 5.45
C SER A 310 9.36 -4.07 5.04
N GLN A 311 10.23 -4.42 5.99
CA GLN A 311 11.67 -4.47 5.84
C GLN A 311 12.23 -3.13 5.32
N THR A 312 11.62 -2.02 5.76
CA THR A 312 12.06 -0.67 5.41
C THR A 312 13.20 -0.26 6.34
N PRO A 313 14.39 0.11 5.80
CA PRO A 313 15.60 0.27 6.59
C PRO A 313 15.63 1.56 7.43
N GLU A 314 15.00 2.64 6.96
CA GLU A 314 15.09 3.96 7.59
C GLU A 314 13.72 4.58 7.86
N LEU A 315 13.63 5.22 9.02
CA LEU A 315 12.56 6.12 9.42
C LEU A 315 13.11 7.55 9.52
N ILE A 316 12.48 8.48 8.82
CA ILE A 316 12.75 9.91 8.92
C ILE A 316 11.60 10.59 9.68
N ILE A 317 11.96 11.34 10.73
CA ILE A 317 11.04 11.97 11.67
C ILE A 317 11.16 13.48 11.57
N GLY A 318 10.14 14.15 11.06
CA GLY A 318 10.01 15.60 11.13
C GLY A 318 9.47 16.04 12.49
N LEU A 319 10.30 16.73 13.29
CA LEU A 319 9.87 17.32 14.56
C LEU A 319 9.29 18.70 14.35
N HIS A 320 8.09 18.93 14.89
CA HIS A 320 7.39 20.18 14.69
C HIS A 320 6.60 20.69 15.89
N HIS A 321 6.48 22.02 15.96
CA HIS A 321 5.49 22.69 16.79
C HIS A 321 4.44 23.36 15.88
N ASN A 322 3.22 22.81 15.87
CA ASN A 322 2.09 23.34 15.08
C ASN A 322 2.43 23.61 13.59
N GLY A 323 3.14 22.69 12.94
CA GLY A 323 3.49 22.77 11.52
C GLY A 323 4.78 23.52 11.22
N ARG A 324 5.43 24.13 12.22
CA ARG A 324 6.80 24.64 12.11
C ARG A 324 7.79 23.52 12.42
N PHE A 325 8.45 23.01 11.39
CA PHE A 325 9.46 21.97 11.48
C PHE A 325 10.82 22.61 11.78
N THR A 326 11.50 22.11 12.81
CA THR A 326 12.77 22.66 13.30
C THR A 326 13.87 21.63 13.40
N ASP A 327 13.55 20.35 13.27
CA ASP A 327 14.52 19.26 13.31
C ASP A 327 14.01 18.07 12.47
N VAL A 328 14.95 17.32 11.90
CA VAL A 328 14.70 16.10 11.14
C VAL A 328 15.61 15.01 11.69
N GLN A 329 15.02 14.03 12.36
CA GLN A 329 15.76 12.90 12.93
C GLN A 329 15.67 11.68 12.02
N ARG A 330 16.74 10.88 12.02
CA ARG A 330 16.82 9.63 11.27
C ARG A 330 17.03 8.48 12.23
N ARG A 331 16.36 7.36 11.97
CA ARG A 331 16.51 6.13 12.72
C ARG A 331 16.56 4.98 11.74
N THR A 332 17.47 4.04 11.96
CA THR A 332 17.45 2.77 11.24
C THR A 332 16.71 1.72 12.06
N ILE A 333 16.26 0.64 11.41
CA ILE A 333 15.65 -0.50 12.11
C ILE A 333 16.60 -1.08 13.18
N GLU A 334 17.91 -1.12 12.90
CA GLU A 334 18.95 -1.58 13.83
C GLU A 334 19.07 -0.64 15.03
N SER A 335 19.06 0.69 14.80
CA SER A 335 19.09 1.68 15.89
C SER A 335 17.87 1.61 16.80
N MET A 336 16.80 0.96 16.34
CA MET A 336 15.54 0.75 17.05
C MET A 336 15.38 -0.67 17.61
N ALA A 337 16.43 -1.49 17.57
CA ALA A 337 16.43 -2.88 18.05
C ALA A 337 16.14 -3.02 19.55
N PHE A 338 16.23 -1.96 20.34
CA PHE A 338 15.77 -1.98 21.74
C PHE A 338 14.26 -2.26 21.88
N PHE A 339 13.46 -2.10 20.82
CA PHE A 339 12.07 -2.56 20.79
C PHE A 339 11.93 -4.05 20.47
N GLU A 340 12.98 -4.71 19.98
CA GLU A 340 12.95 -6.05 19.42
C GLU A 340 12.38 -7.06 20.41
N ASP A 341 12.91 -7.19 21.62
CA ASP A 341 12.41 -8.15 22.62
C ASP A 341 10.90 -7.97 22.90
N SER A 342 10.47 -6.72 22.94
CA SER A 342 9.07 -6.36 23.19
C SER A 342 8.14 -6.62 22.00
N VAL A 343 8.70 -6.81 20.80
CA VAL A 343 8.00 -7.17 19.56
C VAL A 343 8.12 -8.67 19.28
N GLN A 344 9.26 -9.30 19.57
CA GLN A 344 9.58 -10.72 19.35
C GLN A 344 8.58 -11.66 20.01
N ARG A 345 8.20 -11.39 21.27
CA ARG A 345 7.16 -12.19 21.95
C ARG A 345 5.85 -12.22 21.15
N GLY A 346 5.48 -11.10 20.55
CA GLY A 346 4.29 -11.01 19.69
C GLY A 346 4.48 -11.66 18.31
N LEU A 347 5.70 -11.65 17.76
CA LEU A 347 6.01 -12.26 16.46
C LEU A 347 5.94 -13.79 16.49
N ALA A 348 6.44 -14.42 17.56
CA ALA A 348 6.39 -15.86 17.74
C ALA A 348 4.95 -16.38 17.78
N THR A 349 4.13 -15.72 18.58
CA THR A 349 2.70 -15.97 18.70
C THR A 349 1.97 -15.67 17.39
N LEU A 350 2.36 -14.61 16.66
CA LEU A 350 1.81 -14.30 15.34
C LEU A 350 2.06 -15.43 14.34
N GLY A 351 3.26 -16.02 14.33
CA GLY A 351 3.57 -17.16 13.45
C GLY A 351 2.64 -18.35 13.67
N ASN A 352 2.39 -18.72 14.93
CA ASN A 352 1.43 -19.77 15.26
C ASN A 352 0.00 -19.38 14.88
N ALA A 353 -0.40 -18.14 15.16
CA ALA A 353 -1.74 -17.68 14.82
C ALA A 353 -2.01 -17.64 13.30
N LEU A 354 -0.99 -17.33 12.49
CA LEU A 354 -1.08 -17.42 11.04
C LEU A 354 -1.30 -18.87 10.60
N ARG A 355 -0.65 -19.86 11.22
CA ARG A 355 -0.93 -21.28 10.93
C ARG A 355 -2.36 -21.67 11.29
N ASP A 356 -2.87 -21.23 12.44
CA ASP A 356 -4.26 -21.48 12.83
C ASP A 356 -5.25 -20.86 11.83
N ILE A 357 -4.99 -19.64 11.37
CA ILE A 357 -5.77 -18.97 10.32
C ILE A 357 -5.70 -19.71 9.00
N GLN A 358 -4.53 -20.22 8.60
CA GLN A 358 -4.36 -21.02 7.39
C GLN A 358 -5.17 -22.31 7.47
N ASN A 359 -5.06 -23.04 8.58
CA ASN A 359 -5.81 -24.27 8.82
C ASN A 359 -7.32 -24.01 8.75
N LEU A 360 -7.82 -22.91 9.31
CA LEU A 360 -9.23 -22.52 9.18
C LEU A 360 -9.63 -22.28 7.73
N ALA A 361 -8.84 -21.53 6.97
CA ALA A 361 -9.13 -21.27 5.56
C ALA A 361 -9.11 -22.55 4.73
N VAL A 362 -8.16 -23.45 4.98
CA VAL A 362 -8.05 -24.77 4.33
C VAL A 362 -9.27 -25.65 4.65
N ASN A 363 -9.64 -25.74 5.93
CA ASN A 363 -10.77 -26.55 6.39
C ASN A 363 -12.12 -26.04 5.87
N SER A 364 -12.25 -24.72 5.64
CA SER A 364 -13.42 -24.12 5.01
C SER A 364 -13.52 -24.43 3.50
N GLY A 365 -12.42 -24.90 2.90
CA GLY A 365 -12.35 -25.28 1.50
C GLY A 365 -12.31 -24.10 0.53
N ARG A 366 -12.23 -24.41 -0.78
CA ARG A 366 -12.07 -23.41 -1.86
C ARG A 366 -13.28 -22.47 -2.01
N GLU A 367 -14.47 -22.97 -1.74
CA GLU A 367 -15.70 -22.17 -1.73
C GLU A 367 -15.91 -21.42 -0.41
N GLY A 368 -15.14 -21.77 0.62
CA GLY A 368 -15.13 -21.10 1.91
C GLY A 368 -14.83 -19.61 1.80
N ARG A 369 -15.60 -18.79 2.50
CA ARG A 369 -15.38 -17.35 2.63
C ARG A 369 -15.49 -16.97 4.09
N LEU A 370 -14.38 -16.56 4.67
CA LEU A 370 -14.31 -16.24 6.10
C LEU A 370 -14.04 -14.74 6.29
N SER A 371 -14.42 -14.23 7.45
CA SER A 371 -14.02 -12.90 7.93
C SER A 371 -13.48 -13.03 9.34
N LEU A 372 -12.25 -12.54 9.54
CA LEU A 372 -11.68 -12.32 10.86
C LEU A 372 -12.17 -10.96 11.37
N ILE A 373 -12.84 -10.93 12.52
CA ILE A 373 -13.21 -9.71 13.23
C ILE A 373 -12.44 -9.65 14.54
N GLY A 374 -11.54 -8.68 14.63
CA GLY A 374 -11.04 -8.25 15.93
C GLY A 374 -12.08 -7.41 16.63
N LYS A 375 -12.46 -7.80 17.83
CA LYS A 375 -13.36 -7.05 18.71
C LYS A 375 -12.77 -7.07 20.11
N ASP A 376 -12.44 -5.90 20.63
CA ASP A 376 -11.69 -5.77 21.88
C ASP A 376 -10.38 -6.58 21.82
N ARG A 377 -10.27 -7.66 22.59
CA ARG A 377 -9.08 -8.54 22.63
C ARG A 377 -9.30 -9.88 21.90
N ASP A 378 -10.49 -10.11 21.37
CA ASP A 378 -10.85 -11.38 20.76
C ASP A 378 -10.69 -11.30 19.25
N LEU A 379 -10.44 -12.47 18.64
CA LEU A 379 -10.49 -12.64 17.19
C LEU A 379 -11.58 -13.65 16.85
N LEU A 380 -12.70 -13.12 16.38
CA LEU A 380 -13.88 -13.86 16.02
C LEU A 380 -13.83 -14.21 14.53
N VAL A 381 -14.24 -15.42 14.17
CA VAL A 381 -14.31 -15.87 12.77
C VAL A 381 -15.77 -16.00 12.38
N TYR A 382 -16.14 -15.41 11.26
CA TYR A 382 -17.49 -15.46 10.71
C TYR A 382 -17.44 -16.01 9.29
N GLU A 383 -18.55 -16.61 8.85
CA GLU A 383 -18.76 -16.90 7.43
C GLU A 383 -19.23 -15.65 6.71
N ARG A 384 -18.78 -15.45 5.47
CA ARG A 384 -19.28 -14.38 4.61
C ARG A 384 -20.48 -14.88 3.81
N SER A 385 -21.54 -14.09 3.78
CA SER A 385 -22.73 -14.40 2.97
C SER A 385 -22.48 -14.28 1.47
N SER A 386 -21.44 -13.54 1.07
CA SER A 386 -21.09 -13.33 -0.34
C SER A 386 -19.92 -14.21 -0.76
N ALA A 387 -20.11 -14.95 -1.86
CA ALA A 387 -19.08 -15.72 -2.55
C ALA A 387 -18.05 -14.85 -3.31
N ALA A 388 -18.21 -13.52 -3.31
CA ALA A 388 -17.35 -12.61 -4.06
C ALA A 388 -15.86 -12.86 -3.77
N SER A 389 -15.13 -13.13 -4.84
CA SER A 389 -13.69 -13.35 -4.84
C SER A 389 -12.94 -12.03 -4.71
N CYS A 390 -11.71 -12.06 -4.22
CA CYS A 390 -10.80 -10.91 -4.20
C CYS A 390 -9.82 -10.88 -5.40
N LEU A 391 -9.90 -11.90 -6.27
CA LEU A 391 -9.16 -12.04 -7.54
C LEU A 391 -10.08 -12.57 -8.65
N PRO A 392 -9.83 -12.24 -9.94
CA PRO A 392 -10.48 -12.91 -11.04
C PRO A 392 -10.08 -14.40 -11.12
N GLU A 393 -10.98 -15.25 -11.61
CA GLU A 393 -10.79 -16.71 -11.65
C GLU A 393 -9.50 -17.14 -12.37
N ILE A 394 -9.14 -16.45 -13.46
CA ILE A 394 -7.92 -16.75 -14.21
C ILE A 394 -6.64 -16.61 -13.37
N TYR A 395 -6.64 -15.72 -12.36
CA TYR A 395 -5.51 -15.56 -11.45
C TYR A 395 -5.52 -16.59 -10.31
N LEU A 396 -6.70 -17.07 -9.89
CA LEU A 396 -6.81 -18.13 -8.89
C LEU A 396 -6.20 -19.46 -9.37
N LYS A 397 -6.24 -19.72 -10.68
CA LYS A 397 -5.64 -20.92 -11.30
C LYS A 397 -4.13 -21.03 -11.06
N ARG A 398 -3.44 -19.92 -10.80
CA ARG A 398 -1.98 -19.89 -10.57
C ARG A 398 -1.56 -20.58 -9.28
N PHE A 399 -2.45 -20.69 -8.31
CA PHE A 399 -2.17 -21.31 -7.01
C PHE A 399 -2.38 -22.82 -7.01
N VAL A 400 -2.82 -23.39 -8.14
CA VAL A 400 -2.99 -24.83 -8.31
C VAL A 400 -1.70 -25.42 -8.87
N ILE A 401 -1.21 -26.51 -8.27
CA ILE A 401 -0.09 -27.27 -8.83
C ILE A 401 -0.57 -27.86 -10.17
N SER A 402 0.09 -27.50 -11.26
CA SER A 402 -0.10 -28.19 -12.54
C SER A 402 0.32 -29.64 -12.35
N GLY A 403 -0.64 -30.57 -12.45
CA GLY A 403 -0.39 -32.01 -12.35
C GLY A 403 0.36 -32.58 -13.54
#